data_AF-A0A377E344-F1
#
_entry.id   AF-A0A377E344-F1
#
_cell.length_a   1.000
_cell.length_b   1.000
_cell.length_c   1.000
_cell.angle_alpha   90.00
_cell.angle_beta   90.00
_cell.angle_gamma   90.00
#
_symmetry.space_group_name_H-M   'P 1'
#
loop_
_entity.id
_entity.type
_entity.pdbx_description
1 polymer ?
#
loop_
_entity_poly.entity_id
_entity_poly.type
_entity_poly.pdbx_seq_one_letter_code
_entity_poly.pdbx_strand_id
1 'polypeptide(L)' 'MVLFHKLENLRDRLIDQGDDAIAEVLNLWPDADRQQLRTLIRNAKKEKEGNKPPKSARQIFQYLRRVSGKRR' A
#
# COMPACT_ATOMS: atom_id res chain seq x y z
N MET A 1 18.46 4.23 0.96
CA MET A 1 18.09 2.83 1.27
C MET A 1 17.16 2.30 0.18
N VAL A 2 17.60 1.37 -0.66
CA VAL A 2 16.84 0.87 -1.82
C VAL A 2 15.45 0.32 -1.44
N LEU A 3 15.30 -0.27 -0.25
CA LEU A 3 14.03 -0.84 0.22
C LEU A 3 12.96 0.25 0.45
N PHE A 4 13.32 1.39 1.03
CA PHE A 4 12.36 2.48 1.29
C PHE A 4 11.74 2.99 0.00
N HIS A 5 12.56 3.30 -1.01
CA HIS A 5 12.07 3.76 -2.32
C HIS A 5 11.22 2.70 -3.03
N LYS A 6 11.55 1.41 -2.89
CA LYS A 6 10.70 0.33 -3.42
C LYS A 6 9.30 0.32 -2.77
N LEU A 7 9.21 0.51 -1.46
CA LEU A 7 7.94 0.55 -0.73
C LEU A 7 7.14 1.82 -1.06
N GLU A 8 7.81 2.96 -1.29
CA GLU A 8 7.16 4.19 -1.77
C GLU A 8 6.56 4.01 -3.16
N ASN A 9 7.32 3.46 -4.11
CA ASN A 9 6.82 3.18 -5.45
C ASN A 9 5.66 2.18 -5.45
N LEU A 10 5.68 1.20 -4.54
CA LEU A 10 4.60 0.24 -4.39
C LEU A 10 3.35 0.87 -3.78
N ARG A 11 3.50 1.76 -2.78
CA ARG A 11 2.39 2.57 -2.23
C ARG A 11 1.71 3.37 -3.35
N ASP A 12 2.48 4.08 -4.16
CA ASP A 12 1.94 4.95 -5.20
C ASP A 12 1.21 4.12 -6.27
N ARG A 13 1.80 2.99 -6.70
CA ARG A 13 1.14 2.03 -7.59
C ARG A 13 -0.17 1.47 -7.02
N LEU A 14 -0.22 1.14 -5.72
CA LEU A 14 -1.45 0.67 -5.07
C LEU A 14 -2.54 1.74 -5.07
N ILE A 15 -2.17 3.00 -4.84
CA ILE A 15 -3.12 4.11 -4.87
C ILE A 15 -3.63 4.37 -6.28
N ASP A 16 -2.80 4.26 -7.31
CA ASP A 16 -3.22 4.55 -8.68
C ASP A 16 -3.96 3.36 -9.32
N GLN A 17 -3.34 2.17 -9.31
CA GLN A 17 -3.85 0.96 -10.00
C GLN A 17 -4.89 0.18 -9.19
N GLY A 18 -4.95 0.35 -7.88
CA GLY A 18 -5.94 -0.32 -7.05
C GLY A 18 -5.74 -1.83 -6.95
N ASP A 19 -6.80 -2.60 -7.25
CA ASP A 19 -6.85 -4.05 -7.02
C ASP A 19 -5.81 -4.83 -7.81
N ASP A 20 -5.43 -4.34 -8.98
CA ASP A 20 -4.42 -4.97 -9.84
C ASP A 20 -3.05 -4.98 -9.16
N ALA A 21 -2.67 -3.86 -8.53
CA ALA A 21 -1.42 -3.76 -7.77
C ALA A 21 -1.45 -4.58 -6.47
N ILE A 22 -2.63 -4.91 -5.93
CA ILE A 22 -2.71 -5.78 -4.74
C ILE A 22 -2.21 -7.19 -5.06
N ALA A 23 -2.40 -7.69 -6.29
CA ALA A 23 -1.88 -8.99 -6.70
C ALA A 23 -0.35 -9.04 -6.58
N GLU A 24 0.36 -7.98 -6.97
CA GLU A 24 1.82 -7.87 -6.82
C GLU A 24 2.24 -7.95 -5.34
N VAL A 25 1.50 -7.27 -4.45
CA VAL A 25 1.77 -7.31 -3.00
C VAL A 25 1.58 -8.71 -2.42
N LEU A 26 0.53 -9.42 -2.83
CA LEU A 26 0.25 -10.78 -2.35
C LEU A 26 1.22 -11.81 -2.91
N ASN A 27 1.72 -11.62 -4.13
CA ASN A 27 2.78 -12.45 -4.69
C ASN A 27 4.10 -12.30 -3.91
N LEU A 28 4.40 -11.09 -3.44
CA LEU A 28 5.59 -10.83 -2.62
C LEU A 28 5.41 -11.28 -1.16
N TRP A 29 4.21 -11.08 -0.61
CA TRP A 29 3.85 -11.39 0.77
C TRP A 29 2.46 -12.04 0.83
N PRO A 30 2.37 -13.38 0.70
CA PRO A 30 1.09 -14.11 0.67
C PRO A 30 0.21 -13.89 1.90
N ASP A 31 0.83 -13.63 3.06
CA ASP A 31 0.13 -13.37 4.33
C ASP A 31 -0.39 -11.94 4.47
N ALA A 32 -0.19 -11.09 3.46
CA ALA A 32 -0.74 -9.75 3.47
C ALA A 32 -2.27 -9.81 3.38
N ASP A 33 -2.93 -9.16 4.32
CA ASP A 33 -4.37 -8.92 4.30
C ASP A 33 -4.80 -8.07 3.09
N ARG A 34 -5.36 -8.74 2.07
CA ARG A 34 -5.96 -8.14 0.88
C ARG A 34 -7.06 -7.12 1.21
N GLN A 35 -7.94 -7.40 2.18
CA GLN A 35 -9.08 -6.54 2.49
C GLN A 35 -8.64 -5.25 3.19
N GLN A 36 -7.63 -5.35 4.06
CA GLN A 36 -7.01 -4.18 4.66
C GLN A 36 -6.39 -3.27 3.59
N LEU A 37 -5.64 -3.83 2.63
CA LEU A 37 -5.06 -3.06 1.52
C LEU A 37 -6.13 -2.39 0.67
N ARG A 38 -7.17 -3.12 0.25
CA ARG A 38 -8.30 -2.55 -0.52
C ARG A 38 -8.93 -1.35 0.19
N THR A 39 -9.14 -1.46 1.50
CA THR A 39 -9.75 -0.39 2.30
C THR A 39 -8.85 0.85 2.36
N LEU A 40 -7.56 0.65 2.65
CA LEU A 40 -6.58 1.75 2.69
C LEU A 40 -6.44 2.45 1.33
N ILE A 41 -6.42 1.69 0.23
CA ILE A 41 -6.35 2.22 -1.12
C ILE A 41 -7.56 3.09 -1.46
N ARG A 42 -8.78 2.59 -1.20
CA ARG A 42 -10.00 3.38 -1.45
C ARG A 42 -10.01 4.67 -0.65
N ASN A 43 -9.57 4.64 0.60
CA ASN A 43 -9.48 5.84 1.43
C ASN A 43 -8.42 6.81 0.90
N ALA A 44 -7.26 6.32 0.45
CA ALA A 44 -6.22 7.14 -0.14
C ALA A 44 -6.66 7.81 -1.46
N LYS A 45 -7.41 7.08 -2.32
CA LYS A 45 -8.03 7.65 -3.52
C LYS A 45 -9.00 8.79 -3.18
N LYS A 46 -9.91 8.56 -2.23
CA LYS A 46 -10.85 9.59 -1.74
C LYS A 46 -10.15 10.80 -1.12
N GLU A 47 -9.06 10.58 -0.39
CA GLU A 47 -8.24 11.66 0.18
C GLU A 47 -7.58 12.49 -0.92
N LYS A 48 -7.00 11.84 -1.94
CA LYS A 48 -6.38 12.48 -3.11
C LYS A 48 -7.38 13.30 -3.91
N GLU A 49 -8.54 12.71 -4.23
CA GLU A 49 -9.63 13.39 -4.95
C GLU A 49 -10.19 14.59 -4.17
N GLY A 50 -10.27 14.47 -2.85
CA GLY A 50 -10.79 15.53 -1.98
C GLY A 50 -9.76 16.57 -1.52
N ASN A 51 -8.53 16.56 -2.05
CA ASN A 51 -7.40 17.38 -1.58
C ASN A 51 -7.18 17.32 -0.05
N LYS A 52 -7.46 16.16 0.55
CA LYS A 52 -7.30 15.92 1.99
C LYS A 52 -5.87 15.50 2.32
N PRO A 53 -5.42 15.68 3.57
CA PRO A 53 -4.12 15.17 4.00
C PRO A 53 -3.99 13.66 3.72
N PRO A 54 -2.85 13.18 3.20
CA PRO A 54 -2.69 11.80 2.71
C PRO A 54 -2.41 10.81 3.85
N LYS A 55 -3.36 10.70 4.79
CA LYS A 55 -3.26 9.82 5.96
C LYS A 55 -3.22 8.36 5.54
N SER A 56 -4.10 7.96 4.65
CA SER A 56 -4.21 6.58 4.19
C SER A 56 -2.99 6.16 3.38
N ALA A 57 -2.38 7.07 2.59
CA ALA A 57 -1.11 6.79 1.92
C ALA A 57 0.03 6.50 2.92
N ARG A 58 0.11 7.25 4.03
CA ARG A 58 1.08 6.97 5.11
C ARG A 58 0.81 5.61 5.77
N GLN A 59 -0.46 5.25 5.97
CA GLN A 59 -0.85 3.96 6.53
C GLN A 59 -0.51 2.79 5.59
N ILE A 60 -0.68 2.95 4.27
CA ILE A 60 -0.23 1.96 3.28
C ILE A 60 1.28 1.75 3.42
N PHE A 61 2.08 2.81 3.47
CA PHE A 61 3.52 2.69 3.62
C PHE A 61 3.93 1.93 4.90
N GLN A 62 3.32 2.27 6.04
CA GLN A 62 3.56 1.58 7.32
C GLN A 62 3.18 0.10 7.25
N TYR A 63 2.04 -0.20 6.61
CA TYR A 63 1.59 -1.57 6.39
C TYR A 63 2.61 -2.35 5.54
N LEU A 64 3.04 -1.78 4.41
CA LEU A 64 4.03 -2.39 3.52
C LEU A 64 5.35 -2.65 4.25
N ARG A 65 5.82 -1.70 5.06
CA ARG A 65 7.02 -1.87 5.90
C ARG A 65 6.88 -3.02 6.90
N ARG A 66 5.68 -3.18 7.49
CA ARG A 66 5.38 -4.25 8.45
C ARG A 66 5.39 -5.61 7.78
N VAL A 67 4.73 -5.78 6.62
CA VAL A 67 4.71 -7.06 5.91
C VAL A 67 6.06 -7.38 5.27
N SER A 68 6.81 -6.38 4.79
CA SER A 68 8.16 -6.59 4.27
C SER A 68 9.17 -7.03 5.33
N GLY A 69 8.95 -6.62 6.59
CA GLY A 69 9.77 -7.01 7.74
C GLY A 69 9.33 -8.31 8.40
N LYS A 70 8.10 -8.77 8.17
CA LYS A 70 7.62 -10.10 8.55
C LYS A 70 8.15 -11.13 7.55
N ARG A 71 9.45 -11.41 7.57
CA ARG A 71 9.98 -12.70 7.10
C ARG A 71 10.05 -13.62 8.30
N ARG A 72 9.02 -14.42 8.53
CA ARG A 72 9.07 -15.63 9.34
C ARG A 72 8.41 -16.74 8.55
#